data_AF-A0A6V7HZK4-F1
#
_entry.id   AF-A0A6V7HZK4-F1
#
_cell.length_a   1.000
_cell.length_b   1.000
_cell.length_c   1.000
_cell.angle_alpha   90.00
_cell.angle_beta   90.00
_cell.angle_gamma   90.00
#
_symmetry.space_group_name_H-M   'P 1'
#
loop_
_entity.id
_entity.type
_entity.pdbx_description
1 polymer ?
#
loop_
_entity_poly.entity_id
_entity_poly.type
_entity_poly.pdbx_seq_one_letter_code
_entity_poly.pdbx_strand_id
1 'polypeptide(L)' 'DMRVLVCWVMRALFICGGFHHLKVKGQQATTKDAPVLALAPHSSFFDALPVVYLGGPSIVAKAETGRIPFFG' A
#
# COMPACT_ATOMS: atom_id res chain seq x y z
N ASP A 1 -8.57 15.19 0.87
CA ASP A 1 -8.32 14.06 -0.05
C ASP A 1 -8.81 12.73 0.51
N MET A 2 -9.82 12.12 -0.12
CA MET A 2 -10.39 10.83 0.30
C MET A 2 -9.33 9.71 0.40
N ARG A 3 -8.26 9.79 -0.41
CA ARG A 3 -7.13 8.85 -0.40
C ARG A 3 -6.38 8.83 0.94
N VAL A 4 -6.11 10.00 1.50
CA VAL A 4 -5.39 10.14 2.77
C VAL A 4 -6.23 9.57 3.90
N LEU A 5 -7.54 9.83 3.89
CA LEU A 5 -8.48 9.27 4.86
C LEU A 5 -8.51 7.73 4.81
N VAL A 6 -8.59 7.15 3.61
CA VAL A 6 -8.59 5.69 3.43
C VAL A 6 -7.27 5.07 3.92
N CYS A 7 -6.13 5.71 3.64
CA CYS A 7 -4.83 5.23 4.15
C CYS A 7 -4.79 5.24 5.69
N TRP A 8 -5.28 6.30 6.32
CA TRP A 8 -5.34 6.37 7.79
C TRP A 8 -6.25 5.31 8.40
N VAL A 9 -7.42 5.08 7.81
CA VAL A 9 -8.36 4.04 8.26
C VAL A 9 -7.75 2.65 8.11
N MET A 10 -7.15 2.35 6.95
CA MET A 10 -6.47 1.07 6.73
C MET A 10 -5.32 0.86 7.72
N ARG A 11 -4.52 1.89 8.00
CA ARG A 11 -3.42 1.84 8.97
C ARG A 11 -3.95 1.57 10.38
N ALA A 12 -5.07 2.19 10.76
CA ALA A 12 -5.74 1.93 12.04
C ALA A 12 -6.26 0.49 12.12
N LEU A 13 -6.83 -0.05 11.04
CA LEU A 13 -7.29 -1.45 10.99
C LEU A 13 -6.15 -2.44 11.18
N PHE A 14 -4.97 -2.22 10.57
CA PHE A 14 -3.80 -3.06 10.80
C PHE A 14 -3.30 -3.00 12.25
N ILE A 15 -3.31 -1.80 12.85
CA ILE A 15 -2.98 -1.61 14.27
C ILE A 15 -3.99 -2.37 15.15
N CYS A 16 -5.29 -2.21 14.92
CA CYS A 16 -6.34 -2.94 15.65
C CYS A 16 -6.26 -4.46 15.45
N GLY A 17 -5.78 -4.92 14.30
CA GLY A 17 -5.55 -6.34 13.99
C GLY A 17 -4.32 -6.94 14.68
N GLY A 18 -3.60 -6.18 15.52
CA GLY A 18 -2.45 -6.65 16.29
C GLY A 18 -1.08 -6.36 15.67
N PHE A 19 -1.04 -5.66 14.54
CA PHE A 19 0.20 -5.34 13.82
C PHE A 19 0.71 -3.95 14.22
N HIS A 20 1.23 -3.87 15.45
CA HIS A 20 1.75 -2.62 16.01
C HIS A 20 3.22 -2.37 15.64
N HIS A 21 4.00 -3.44 15.43
CA HIS A 21 5.45 -3.36 15.24
C HIS A 21 5.86 -3.63 13.79
N LEU A 22 6.02 -2.58 13.01
CA LEU A 22 6.61 -2.64 11.67
C LEU A 22 8.08 -2.22 11.76
N LYS A 23 8.98 -3.13 11.39
CA LYS A 23 10.39 -2.80 11.26
C LYS A 23 10.68 -2.39 9.82
N VAL A 24 10.75 -1.08 9.59
CA VAL A 24 11.22 -0.52 8.31
C VAL A 24 12.75 -0.63 8.26
N LYS A 25 13.28 -1.16 7.16
CA LYS A 25 14.72 -1.16 6.87
C LYS A 25 15.01 -0.19 5.73
N GLY A 26 15.99 0.69 5.94
CA GLY A 26 16.35 1.73 4.97
C GLY A 26 15.48 2.98 5.07
N GLN A 27 15.67 3.90 4.12
CA GLN A 27 14.93 5.15 4.01
C GLN A 27 14.28 5.23 2.64
N GLN A 28 13.04 5.70 2.58
CA GLN A 28 12.37 5.96 1.31
C GLN A 28 13.09 7.11 0.58
N ALA A 29 13.50 6.87 -0.67
CA ALA A 29 14.10 7.88 -1.52
C ALA A 29 13.06 8.95 -1.93
N THR A 30 13.53 10.16 -2.21
CA THR A 30 12.67 11.22 -2.73
C THR A 30 12.18 10.85 -4.13
N THR A 31 10.99 11.30 -4.52
CA THR A 31 10.42 11.08 -5.85
C THR A 31 11.33 11.54 -7.00
N LYS A 32 12.25 12.48 -6.74
CA LYS A 32 13.27 12.94 -7.70
C LYS A 32 14.31 11.86 -8.04
N ASP A 33 14.67 11.02 -7.06
CA ASP A 33 15.69 9.99 -7.20
C ASP A 33 15.06 8.63 -7.57
N ALA A 34 13.84 8.37 -7.08
CA ALA A 34 13.08 7.15 -7.35
C ALA A 34 11.60 7.50 -7.67
N PRO A 35 11.25 7.71 -8.95
CA PRO A 35 9.90 8.08 -9.35
C PRO A 35 8.93 6.90 -9.37
N VAL A 36 9.45 5.67 -9.48
CA VAL A 36 8.65 4.43 -9.52
C VAL A 36 9.02 3.55 -8.34
N LEU A 37 8.00 3.14 -7.59
CA LEU A 37 8.14 2.22 -6.47
C LEU A 37 7.60 0.85 -6.89
N ALA A 38 8.50 -0.12 -7.03
CA ALA A 38 8.14 -1.51 -7.29
C ALA A 38 7.84 -2.24 -5.97
N LEU A 39 6.63 -2.76 -5.85
CA LEU A 39 6.22 -3.65 -4.75
C LEU A 39 6.02 -5.04 -5.31
N ALA A 40 6.54 -6.06 -4.63
CA ALA A 40 6.37 -7.46 -4.98
C ALA A 40 5.46 -8.16 -3.96
N PRO A 41 4.13 -7.97 -4.05
CA PRO A 41 3.19 -8.66 -3.19
C PRO A 41 3.23 -10.17 -3.48
N HIS A 42 3.33 -11.00 -2.45
CA HIS A 42 3.45 -12.46 -2.58
C HIS A 42 2.15 -13.20 -2.18
N SER A 43 1.00 -12.51 -2.13
CA SER A 43 -0.36 -13.05 -1.93
C SER A 43 -0.91 -12.99 -0.51
N SER A 44 -0.34 -12.15 0.36
CA SER A 44 -0.90 -11.95 1.71
C SER A 44 -1.65 -10.63 1.80
N PHE A 45 -2.74 -10.57 2.58
CA PHE A 45 -3.38 -9.30 2.97
C PHE A 45 -2.38 -8.30 3.59
N PHE A 46 -1.25 -8.78 4.12
CA PHE A 46 -0.14 -7.96 4.61
C PHE A 46 0.58 -7.14 3.54
N ASP A 47 0.47 -7.49 2.25
CA ASP A 47 1.08 -6.74 1.17
C ASP A 47 0.43 -5.36 0.95
N ALA A 48 -0.77 -5.14 1.49
CA ALA A 48 -1.42 -3.84 1.50
C ALA A 48 -0.84 -2.87 2.55
N LEU A 49 -0.08 -3.37 3.52
CA LEU A 49 0.45 -2.58 4.62
C LEU A 49 1.55 -1.60 4.16
N PRO A 50 2.52 -1.98 3.32
CA PRO A 50 3.44 -1.05 2.68
C PRO A 50 2.71 0.01 1.83
N VAL A 51 1.71 -0.40 1.04
CA VAL A 51 0.92 0.48 0.17
C VAL A 51 0.27 1.62 0.98
N VAL A 52 -0.30 1.28 2.13
CA VAL A 52 -0.91 2.22 3.06
C VAL A 52 0.12 3.09 3.77
N TYR A 53 1.25 2.50 4.18
CA TYR A 53 2.35 3.22 4.82
C TYR A 53 2.98 4.29 3.90
N LEU A 54 3.06 3.97 2.61
CA LEU A 54 3.67 4.81 1.57
C LEU A 54 2.71 5.88 1.01
N GLY A 55 1.51 6.02 1.58
CA GLY A 55 0.57 7.10 1.25
C GLY A 55 -0.43 6.78 0.13
N GLY A 56 -0.52 5.52 -0.31
CA GLY A 56 -1.47 5.07 -1.32
C GLY A 56 -1.03 5.42 -2.76
N PRO A 57 -0.76 4.43 -3.62
CA PRO A 57 -0.17 4.65 -4.93
C PRO A 57 -1.21 4.94 -6.03
N SER A 58 -0.70 5.41 -7.17
CA SER A 58 -1.29 5.16 -8.48
C SER A 58 -0.92 3.73 -8.87
N ILE A 59 -1.88 2.80 -8.82
CA ILE A 59 -1.65 1.39 -9.13
C ILE A 59 -1.70 1.20 -10.63
N VAL A 60 -0.68 0.54 -11.19
CA VAL A 60 -0.72 0.03 -12.56
C VAL A 60 -1.12 -1.44 -12.46
N ALA A 61 -2.39 -1.73 -12.77
CA ALA A 61 -2.93 -3.08 -12.79
C ALA A 61 -3.21 -3.54 -14.23
N LYS A 62 -3.25 -4.87 -14.42
CA LYS A 62 -3.65 -5.46 -15.72
C LYS A 62 -5.12 -5.11 -15.97
N ALA A 63 -5.47 -4.74 -17.20
CA ALA A 63 -6.84 -4.34 -17.54
C ALA A 63 -7.92 -5.41 -17.25
N GLU A 64 -7.52 -6.69 -17.21
CA GLU A 64 -8.40 -7.80 -16.83
C GLU A 64 -8.77 -7.78 -15.34
N THR A 65 -7.92 -7.20 -14.48
CA THR A 65 -8.18 -7.04 -13.04
C THR A 65 -9.38 -6.13 -12.80
N GLY A 66 -9.58 -5.08 -13.60
CA GLY A 66 -10.75 -4.21 -13.49
C GLY A 66 -12.11 -4.88 -13.72
N ARG A 67 -12.14 -6.14 -14.20
CA ARG A 67 -13.37 -6.93 -14.38
C ARG A 67 -13.76 -7.73 -13.14
N ILE A 68 -12.88 -7.80 -12.15
CA ILE A 68 -13.14 -8.53 -10.90
C ILE A 68 -13.90 -7.56 -9.98
N PRO A 69 -15.14 -7.87 -9.57
CA PRO A 69 -16.02 -6.91 -8.89
C PRO A 69 -15.51 -6.44 -7.51
N PHE A 70 -14.43 -7.03 -6.99
CA PHE A 70 -13.85 -6.71 -5.68
C PHE A 70 -12.39 -6.26 -5.70
N PHE A 71 -11.64 -6.48 -6.78
CA PHE A 71 -10.22 -6.12 -6.87
C PHE A 71 -9.97 -5.48 -8.24
N GLY A 72 -9.43 -4.25 -8.26
CA GLY A 72 -9.13 -3.48 -9.47
C GLY A 72 -7.66 -3.57 -9.88
#